data_AF-A0A2A4JTB6-F1
#
_entry.id   AF-A0A2A4JTB6-F1
#
_cell.length_a   1.000
_cell.length_b   1.000
_cell.length_c   1.000
_cell.angle_alpha   90.00
_cell.angle_beta   90.00
_cell.angle_gamma   90.00
#
_symmetry.space_group_name_H-M   'P 1'
#
loop_
_entity.id
_entity.type
_entity.pdbx_description
1 polymer ?
#
loop_
_entity_poly.entity_id
_entity_poly.type
_entity_poly.pdbx_seq_one_letter_code
_entity_poly.pdbx_strand_id
1 'polypeptide(L)'
;MFIEIIQTYAILFCPAIITEMVIHEYVQIKKILTSQLIKTSDESLRFELQTALQYLNLRPFKYTLCRVMPLDINLLFTTASICVTYVIVALQLTHFSV
;
A
#
# COMPACT_ATOMS: atom_id res chain seq x y z
N MET A 1 -15.05 -10.12 23.45
CA MET A 1 -13.83 -10.77 22.93
C MET A 1 -13.75 -10.73 21.40
N PHE A 2 -14.67 -11.38 20.65
CA PHE A 2 -14.62 -11.35 19.17
C PHE A 2 -14.71 -9.94 18.56
N ILE A 3 -15.59 -9.06 19.08
CA ILE A 3 -15.71 -7.68 18.57
C ILE A 3 -14.42 -6.88 18.78
N GLU A 4 -13.75 -7.02 19.93
CA GLU A 4 -12.50 -6.30 20.19
C GLU A 4 -11.35 -6.78 19.31
N ILE A 5 -11.30 -8.09 19.01
CA ILE A 5 -10.32 -8.66 18.08
C ILE A 5 -10.52 -8.07 16.68
N ILE A 6 -11.77 -8.03 16.18
CA ILE A 6 -12.09 -7.44 14.88
C ILE A 6 -11.71 -5.95 14.84
N GLN A 7 -12.01 -5.20 15.90
CA GLN A 7 -11.67 -3.78 16.01
C GLN A 7 -10.14 -3.57 16.00
N THR A 8 -9.38 -4.41 16.70
CA THR A 8 -7.91 -4.31 16.75
C THR A 8 -7.29 -4.57 15.39
N TYR A 9 -7.77 -5.61 14.69
CA TYR A 9 -7.34 -5.90 13.31
C TYR A 9 -7.71 -4.77 12.35
N ALA A 10 -8.92 -4.20 12.45
CA ALA A 10 -9.35 -3.10 11.61
C ALA A 10 -8.43 -1.87 11.78
N ILE A 11 -8.08 -1.51 13.02
CA ILE A 11 -7.17 -0.41 13.32
C ILE A 11 -5.76 -0.69 12.80
N LEU A 12 -5.28 -1.94 12.91
CA LEU A 12 -3.96 -2.35 12.42
C LEU A 12 -3.84 -2.24 10.89
N PHE A 13 -4.89 -2.61 10.16
CA PHE A 13 -4.89 -2.60 8.70
C PHE A 13 -5.31 -1.25 8.08
N CYS A 14 -6.01 -0.39 8.83
CA CYS A 14 -6.42 0.94 8.39
C CYS A 14 -5.27 1.78 7.79
N PRO A 15 -4.11 1.97 8.46
CA PRO A 15 -3.01 2.74 7.89
C PRO A 15 -2.43 2.10 6.62
N ALA A 16 -2.47 0.76 6.51
CA ALA A 16 -2.06 0.04 5.30
C ALA A 16 -2.95 0.34 4.11
N ILE A 17 -4.26 0.24 4.30
CA ILE A 17 -5.24 0.51 3.25
C ILE A 17 -5.20 1.98 2.82
N ILE A 18 -5.16 2.93 3.76
CA ILE A 18 -5.07 4.37 3.46
C ILE A 18 -3.81 4.68 2.65
N THR A 19 -2.68 4.11 3.04
CA THR A 19 -1.42 4.32 2.35
C THR A 19 -1.46 3.78 0.92
N GLU A 20 -2.00 2.57 0.72
CA GLU A 20 -2.14 1.96 -0.59
C GLU A 20 -3.03 2.82 -1.51
N MET A 21 -4.16 3.34 -0.99
CA MET A 21 -5.02 4.25 -1.73
C MET A 21 -4.29 5.53 -2.14
N VAL A 22 -3.53 6.14 -1.24
CA VAL A 22 -2.75 7.35 -1.53
C VAL A 22 -1.68 7.08 -2.60
N ILE A 23 -1.02 5.93 -2.55
CA ILE A 23 -0.04 5.52 -3.58
C ILE A 23 -0.73 5.33 -4.93
N HIS A 24 -1.91 4.71 -4.95
CA HIS A 24 -2.69 4.51 -6.17
C HIS A 24 -3.04 5.84 -6.83
N GLU A 25 -3.58 6.79 -6.07
CA GLU A 25 -3.90 8.14 -6.55
C GLU A 25 -2.64 8.86 -7.07
N TYR A 26 -1.52 8.77 -6.35
CA TYR A 26 -0.25 9.33 -6.79
C TYR A 26 0.21 8.78 -8.15
N VAL A 27 0.10 7.46 -8.36
CA VAL A 27 0.44 6.81 -9.65
C VAL A 27 -0.50 7.27 -10.76
N GLN A 28 -1.80 7.41 -10.47
CA GLN A 28 -2.78 7.94 -11.44
C GLN A 28 -2.45 9.38 -11.84
N ILE A 29 -2.16 10.26 -10.88
CA ILE A 29 -1.78 11.65 -11.13
C ILE A 29 -0.55 11.70 -12.04
N LYS A 30 0.49 10.90 -11.74
CA LYS A 30 1.70 10.84 -12.57
C LYS A 30 1.41 10.35 -14.00
N LYS A 31 0.50 9.39 -14.15
CA LYS A 31 0.06 8.88 -15.47
C LYS A 31 -0.70 9.94 -16.26
N ILE A 32 -1.61 10.68 -15.62
CA ILE A 32 -2.35 11.76 -16.25
C ILE A 32 -1.40 12.87 -16.69
N LEU A 33 -0.49 13.31 -15.81
CA LEU A 33 0.53 14.31 -16.15
C LEU A 33 1.38 13.87 -17.35
N THR A 34 1.88 12.63 -17.34
CA THR A 34 2.71 12.12 -18.44
C THR A 34 1.93 12.05 -19.77
N SER A 35 0.66 11.64 -19.71
CA SER A 35 -0.24 11.59 -20.86
C SER A 35 -0.52 12.98 -21.44
N GLN A 36 -0.74 13.97 -20.57
CA GLN A 36 -0.94 15.36 -20.98
C GLN A 36 0.34 15.99 -21.53
N LEU A 37 1.51 15.67 -20.97
CA LEU A 37 2.80 16.16 -21.48
C LEU A 37 3.05 15.76 -22.94
N ILE A 38 2.59 14.57 -23.35
CA ILE A 38 2.74 14.06 -24.72
C ILE A 38 1.72 14.68 -25.68
N LYS A 39 0.50 14.99 -25.20
CA LYS A 39 -0.59 15.53 -26.02
C LYS A 39 -0.52 17.05 -26.21
N THR A 40 0.08 17.76 -25.27
CA THR A 40 0.16 19.22 -25.29
C THR A 40 1.19 19.71 -26.30
N SER A 41 0.79 20.62 -27.19
CA SER A 41 1.68 21.29 -28.15
C SER A 41 2.24 22.63 -27.62
N ASP A 42 1.64 23.20 -26.57
CA ASP A 42 2.08 24.46 -25.95
C ASP A 42 3.34 24.29 -25.10
N GLU A 43 4.40 25.01 -25.46
CA GLU A 43 5.72 24.96 -24.81
C GLU A 43 5.65 25.37 -23.31
N SER A 44 4.85 26.39 -22.99
CA SER A 44 4.67 26.89 -21.62
C SER A 44 4.02 25.85 -20.70
N LEU A 45 2.94 25.21 -21.17
CA LEU A 45 2.22 24.20 -20.40
C LEU A 45 3.06 22.91 -20.25
N ARG A 46 3.88 22.57 -21.26
CA ARG A 46 4.86 21.48 -21.15
C ARG A 46 5.92 21.75 -20.08
N PHE A 47 6.42 22.98 -19.98
CA PHE A 47 7.39 23.36 -18.96
C PHE A 47 6.81 23.23 -17.54
N GLU A 48 5.57 23.70 -17.32
CA GLU A 48 4.90 23.57 -16.02
C GLU A 48 4.63 22.10 -15.66
N LEU A 49 4.16 21.29 -16.61
CA LEU A 49 3.94 19.86 -16.38
C LEU A 49 5.24 19.11 -16.05
N GLN A 50 6.32 19.42 -16.76
CA GLN A 50 7.62 18.80 -16.53
C GLN A 50 8.19 19.19 -15.15
N THR A 51 7.98 20.44 -14.75
CA THR A 51 8.33 20.94 -13.42
C THR A 51 7.53 20.21 -12.34
N ALA A 52 6.21 20.06 -12.50
CA ALA A 52 5.37 19.30 -11.58
C ALA A 52 5.78 17.81 -11.50
N LEU A 53 6.12 17.20 -12.62
CA LEU A 53 6.60 15.81 -12.67
C LEU A 53 7.97 15.67 -11.98
N GLN A 54 8.87 16.64 -12.12
CA GLN A 54 10.12 16.70 -11.35
C GLN A 54 9.86 16.81 -9.85
N TYR A 55 8.95 17.66 -9.40
CA TYR A 55 8.58 17.75 -7.99
C TYR A 55 8.06 16.42 -7.43
N LEU A 56 7.20 15.73 -8.18
CA LEU A 56 6.69 14.40 -7.82
C LEU A 56 7.83 13.35 -7.76
N ASN A 57 8.77 13.38 -8.71
CA ASN A 57 9.91 12.46 -8.72
C ASN A 57 10.95 12.75 -7.64
N LEU A 58 11.16 14.01 -7.26
CA LEU A 58 12.08 14.41 -6.18
C LEU A 58 11.56 13.97 -4.81
N ARG A 59 10.23 13.94 -4.64
CA ARG A 59 9.57 13.47 -3.42
C ARG A 59 8.63 12.31 -3.75
N PRO A 60 9.16 11.14 -4.12
CA PRO A 60 8.33 9.99 -4.37
C PRO A 60 7.62 9.62 -3.07
N PHE A 61 6.29 9.52 -3.11
CA PHE A 61 5.48 9.05 -1.98
C PHE A 61 5.78 7.57 -1.71
N LYS A 62 6.92 7.31 -1.06
CA LYS A 62 7.33 5.99 -0.56
C LYS A 62 6.94 5.93 0.91
N TYR A 63 5.71 5.55 1.19
CA TYR A 63 5.30 5.22 2.55
C TYR A 63 5.79 3.81 2.88
N THR A 64 7.02 3.70 3.36
CA THR A 64 7.51 2.49 4.04
C THR A 64 7.05 2.55 5.49
N LEU A 65 6.15 1.65 5.91
CA LEU A 65 5.84 1.54 7.34
C LEU A 65 7.06 0.94 8.04
N CYS A 66 7.61 1.67 9.01
CA CYS A 66 8.77 1.23 9.78
C CYS A 66 10.04 0.90 8.97
N ARG A 67 10.24 1.48 7.77
CA ARG A 67 11.50 1.40 6.97
C ARG A 67 11.99 -0.04 6.60
N VAL A 68 11.22 -1.07 6.94
CA VAL A 68 11.59 -2.50 6.82
C VAL A 68 10.63 -3.26 5.91
N MET A 69 9.37 -2.85 5.79
CA MET A 69 8.46 -3.41 4.79
C MET A 69 7.70 -2.31 4.04
N PRO A 70 7.67 -2.36 2.70
CA PRO A 70 6.70 -1.57 1.95
C PRO A 70 5.31 -2.02 2.41
N LEU A 71 4.43 -1.05 2.64
CA LEU A 71 3.10 -1.29 3.16
C LEU A 71 2.18 -1.76 2.04
N ASP A 72 2.57 -2.86 1.39
CA ASP A 72 1.88 -3.48 0.28
C ASP A 72 0.79 -4.44 0.79
N ILE A 73 -0.20 -4.72 -0.07
CA ILE A 73 -1.21 -5.79 0.14
C ILE A 73 -0.55 -7.14 0.48
N ASN A 74 0.70 -7.36 0.06
CA ASN A 74 1.49 -8.54 0.44
C ASN A 74 1.67 -8.69 1.96
N LEU A 75 1.72 -7.59 2.71
CA LEU A 75 1.86 -7.60 4.16
C LEU A 75 0.58 -8.10 4.84
N LEU A 76 -0.58 -7.70 4.31
CA LEU A 76 -1.89 -8.23 4.71
C LEU A 76 -1.97 -9.74 4.43
N PHE A 77 -1.58 -10.15 3.23
CA PHE A 77 -1.61 -11.54 2.81
C PHE A 77 -0.67 -12.42 3.64
N THR A 78 0.54 -11.95 3.92
CA THR A 78 1.53 -12.66 4.75
C THR A 78 1.06 -12.76 6.20
N THR A 79 0.44 -11.72 6.74
CA THR A 79 -0.12 -11.77 8.10
C THR A 79 -1.26 -12.80 8.19
N ALA A 80 -2.15 -12.80 7.20
CA ALA A 80 -3.24 -13.78 7.12
C ALA A 80 -2.72 -15.21 6.97
N SER A 81 -1.69 -15.43 6.14
CA SER A 81 -1.09 -16.75 5.95
C SER A 81 -0.45 -17.27 7.24
N ILE A 82 0.30 -16.43 7.96
CA ILE A 82 0.89 -16.79 9.26
C ILE A 82 -0.22 -17.16 10.26
N CYS A 83 -1.29 -16.38 10.35
CA CYS A 83 -2.43 -16.70 11.23
C CYS A 83 -3.03 -18.08 10.90
N VAL A 84 -3.29 -18.36 9.61
CA VAL A 84 -3.85 -19.65 9.18
C VAL A 84 -2.88 -20.79 9.47
N THR A 85 -1.59 -20.64 9.16
CA THR A 85 -0.57 -21.66 9.46
C THR A 85 -0.50 -21.96 10.96
N TYR A 86 -0.56 -20.93 11.81
CA TYR A 86 -0.53 -21.12 13.26
C TYR A 86 -1.75 -21.88 13.77
N VAL A 87 -2.94 -21.58 13.25
CA VAL A 87 -4.18 -22.31 13.57
C VAL A 87 -4.07 -23.78 13.14
N ILE A 88 -3.56 -24.05 11.93
CA ILE A 88 -3.38 -25.41 11.43
C ILE A 88 -2.40 -26.19 12.30
N VAL A 89 -1.24 -25.60 12.63
CA VAL A 89 -0.22 -26.25 13.48
C VAL A 89 -0.79 -26.52 14.88
N ALA A 90 -1.51 -25.56 15.46
CA ALA A 90 -2.15 -25.75 16.76
C ALA A 90 -3.16 -26.91 16.74
N LEU A 91 -4.00 -27.00 15.70
CA LEU A 91 -4.95 -28.11 15.53
C LEU A 91 -4.24 -29.46 15.38
N GLN A 92 -3.15 -29.52 14.60
CA GLN A 92 -2.35 -30.74 14.43
C GLN A 92 -1.71 -31.19 15.74
N LEU A 93 -1.13 -30.27 16.52
CA LEU A 93 -0.57 -30.58 17.84
C LEU A 93 -1.64 -31.04 18.83
N THR A 94 -2.84 -30.46 18.77
CA THR A 94 -3.95 -30.87 19.65
C THR A 94 -4.43 -32.28 19.30
N HIS A 95 -4.49 -32.63 18.01
CA HIS A 95 -4.88 -33.97 17.55
C HIS A 95 -3.79 -35.03 17.79
N PHE A 96 -2.51 -34.66 17.80
CA PHE A 96 -1.40 -35.56 18.16
C PHE A 96 -1.20 -35.75 19.66
N SER A 97 -1.78 -34.86 20.49
CA SER A 97 -1.69 -34.91 21.95
C SER A 97 -2.79 -35.77 22.61
N VAL A 98 -3.69 -36.37 21.82
CA VAL A 98 -4.71 -37.35 22.24
C VAL A 98 -4.25 -38.76 21.95
#